data_AF-A0A3M3GEP4-F1
#
_entry.id   AF-A0A3M3GEP4-F1
#
_cell.length_a   1.000
_cell.length_b   1.000
_cell.length_c   1.000
_cell.angle_alpha   90.00
_cell.angle_beta   90.00
_cell.angle_gamma   90.00
#
_symmetry.space_group_name_H-M   'P 1'
#
loop_
_entity.id
_entity.type
_entity.pdbx_description
1 polymer ?
#
loop_
_entity_poly.entity_id
_entity_poly.type
_entity_poly.pdbx_seq_one_letter_code
_entity_poly.pdbx_strand_id
1 'polypeptide(L)'
;MEGESRTRTTAGTFEEETRYPVVEGDTHVAFGADVLPVDFYKHGASLTQALRLMERPDGRMAGRVNSKGHERAENLVERNQAFRISRRELLDEDNPQISQFSASIDGFRLQEIERVLAAAQG
;
A
#
# COMPACT_ATOMS: atom_id res chain seq x y z
N MET A 1 9.30 5.46 21.51
CA MET A 1 9.18 4.77 20.20
C MET A 1 8.74 5.70 19.06
N GLU A 2 8.81 7.04 19.22
CA GLU A 2 8.48 7.99 18.13
C GLU A 2 9.59 8.13 17.08
N GLY A 3 10.86 7.93 17.47
CA GLY A 3 11.99 8.02 16.53
C GLY A 3 12.03 6.89 15.49
N GLU A 4 11.59 5.68 15.82
CA GLU A 4 11.76 4.51 14.96
C GLU A 4 10.88 4.51 13.70
N SER A 5 9.74 5.18 13.72
CA SER A 5 8.83 5.21 12.57
C SER A 5 9.21 6.27 11.56
N ARG A 6 9.68 7.44 12.03
CA ARG A 6 10.11 8.55 11.15
C ARG A 6 11.27 8.12 10.26
N THR A 7 12.24 7.39 10.81
CA THR A 7 13.44 6.93 10.08
C THR A 7 13.13 5.91 8.98
N ARG A 8 11.96 5.27 9.02
CA ARG A 8 11.43 4.39 7.95
C ARG A 8 10.75 5.16 6.81
N THR A 9 10.66 6.49 6.92
CA THR A 9 10.16 7.37 5.85
C THR A 9 11.32 7.98 5.07
N THR A 10 11.07 8.36 3.83
CA THR A 10 12.07 9.06 3.00
C THR A 10 12.51 10.39 3.61
N ALA A 11 11.60 11.10 4.30
CA ALA A 11 11.93 12.32 5.03
C ALA A 11 12.92 12.03 6.17
N GLY A 12 12.66 11.02 7.00
CA GLY A 12 13.57 10.64 8.08
C GLY A 12 14.92 10.16 7.58
N THR A 13 14.96 9.34 6.52
CA THR A 13 16.22 8.91 5.90
C THR A 13 17.04 10.11 5.41
N PHE A 14 16.41 11.06 4.71
CA PHE A 14 17.10 12.26 4.25
C PHE A 14 17.62 13.12 5.41
N GLU A 15 16.82 13.31 6.46
CA GLU A 15 17.20 14.10 7.64
C GLU A 15 18.39 13.48 8.37
N GLU A 16 18.46 12.15 8.47
CA GLU A 16 19.61 11.44 9.04
C GLU A 16 20.89 11.57 8.19
N GLU A 17 20.76 11.42 6.88
CA GLU A 17 21.89 11.48 5.95
C GLU A 17 22.48 12.88 5.83
N THR A 18 21.62 13.90 5.75
CA THR A 18 22.05 15.29 5.50
C THR A 18 22.25 16.08 6.78
N ARG A 19 21.67 15.65 7.91
CA ARG A 19 21.57 16.42 9.15
C ARG A 19 20.87 17.77 8.96
N TYR A 20 20.04 17.90 7.92
CA TYR A 20 19.22 19.07 7.67
C TYR A 20 17.74 18.74 7.83
N PRO A 21 16.96 19.58 8.54
CA PRO A 21 15.53 19.38 8.67
C PRO A 21 14.85 19.57 7.31
N VAL A 22 14.06 18.59 6.88
CA VAL A 22 13.23 18.69 5.67
C VAL A 22 11.83 19.18 6.02
N VAL A 23 11.39 18.86 7.24
CA VAL A 23 10.07 19.23 7.73
C VAL A 23 10.23 20.30 8.80
N GLU A 24 9.47 21.39 8.68
CA GLU A 24 9.57 22.54 9.57
C GLU A 24 9.02 22.26 10.97
N GLY A 25 9.72 22.81 11.97
CA GLY A 25 9.26 22.91 13.36
C GLY A 25 8.91 21.56 13.99
N ASP A 26 7.77 21.54 14.69
CA ASP A 26 7.28 20.38 15.46
C ASP A 26 6.42 19.41 14.62
N THR A 27 6.60 19.40 13.29
CA THR A 27 5.79 18.55 12.43
C THR A 27 6.23 17.08 12.52
N HIS A 28 5.30 16.20 12.90
CA HIS A 28 5.54 14.77 13.01
C HIS A 28 5.31 14.03 11.68
N VAL A 29 6.21 13.10 11.37
CA VAL A 29 6.15 12.23 10.19
C VAL A 29 6.40 10.79 10.63
N ALA A 30 5.62 9.85 10.10
CA ALA A 30 5.69 8.44 10.44
C ALA A 30 5.43 7.56 9.21
N PHE A 31 5.95 6.34 9.22
CA PHE A 31 5.65 5.35 8.19
C PHE A 31 4.27 4.75 8.43
N GLY A 32 3.43 4.75 7.39
CA GLY A 32 2.01 4.39 7.50
C GLY A 32 1.76 3.05 8.21
N ALA A 33 2.61 2.04 8.01
CA ALA A 33 2.38 0.71 8.57
C ALA A 33 2.57 0.65 10.09
N ASP A 34 3.23 1.64 10.66
CA ASP A 34 3.42 1.73 12.11
C ASP A 34 2.20 2.35 12.80
N VAL A 35 1.42 3.19 12.10
CA VAL A 35 0.37 4.02 12.72
C VAL A 35 -1.02 3.86 12.11
N LEU A 36 -1.13 3.35 10.89
CA LEU A 36 -2.40 3.11 10.19
C LEU A 36 -2.78 1.62 10.20
N PRO A 37 -4.07 1.31 10.05
CA PRO A 37 -4.52 -0.06 9.85
C PRO A 37 -4.17 -0.59 8.45
N VAL A 38 -4.26 -1.92 8.30
CA VAL A 38 -3.99 -2.65 7.04
C VAL A 38 -4.84 -2.16 5.86
N ASP A 39 -5.99 -1.54 6.12
CA ASP A 39 -6.90 -1.00 5.11
C ASP A 39 -6.25 -0.02 4.13
N PHE A 40 -5.29 0.78 4.60
CA PHE A 40 -4.57 1.75 3.76
C PHE A 40 -3.63 1.07 2.73
N TYR A 41 -3.34 -0.21 2.92
CA TYR A 41 -2.45 -0.98 2.05
C TYR A 41 -3.18 -1.90 1.07
N LYS A 42 -4.52 -1.96 1.12
CA LYS A 42 -5.35 -2.82 0.24
C LYS A 42 -5.17 -2.54 -1.26
N HIS A 43 -4.76 -1.33 -1.60
CA HIS A 43 -4.54 -0.88 -2.97
C HIS A 43 -3.05 -0.63 -3.29
N GLY A 44 -2.14 -1.13 -2.43
CA GLY A 44 -0.70 -1.04 -2.68
C GLY A 44 -0.30 -1.82 -3.92
N ALA A 45 0.36 -1.14 -4.87
CA ALA A 45 0.72 -1.73 -6.16
C ALA A 45 1.80 -2.82 -6.07
N SER A 46 2.74 -2.68 -5.12
CA SER A 46 3.93 -3.54 -5.01
C SER A 46 3.65 -4.81 -4.22
N LEU A 47 3.89 -5.97 -4.84
CA LEU A 47 3.80 -7.28 -4.17
C LEU A 47 4.90 -7.42 -3.11
N THR A 48 6.10 -6.94 -3.42
CA THR A 48 7.23 -6.90 -2.48
C THR A 48 6.88 -6.09 -1.24
N GLN A 49 6.16 -4.98 -1.38
CA GLN A 49 5.66 -4.23 -0.24
C GLN A 49 4.67 -5.06 0.59
N ALA A 50 3.70 -5.73 -0.04
CA ALA A 50 2.73 -6.58 0.66
C ALA A 50 3.41 -7.72 1.44
N LEU A 51 4.40 -8.39 0.84
CA LEU A 51 5.20 -9.42 1.50
C LEU A 51 5.91 -8.87 2.75
N ARG A 52 6.66 -7.77 2.60
CA ARG A 52 7.39 -7.13 3.72
C ARG A 52 6.46 -6.65 4.83
N LEU A 53 5.25 -6.20 4.49
CA LEU A 53 4.26 -5.78 5.48
C LEU A 53 3.74 -7.00 6.28
N MET A 54 3.43 -8.11 5.61
CA MET A 54 2.96 -9.32 6.28
C MET A 54 4.03 -9.97 7.17
N GLU A 55 5.31 -9.80 6.85
CA GLU A 55 6.46 -10.29 7.64
C GLU A 55 6.76 -9.45 8.90
N ARG A 56 6.03 -8.35 9.14
CA ARG A 56 6.26 -7.49 10.30
C ARG A 56 6.06 -8.26 11.61
N PRO A 57 6.96 -8.11 12.62
CA PRO A 57 6.86 -8.82 13.89
C PRO A 57 5.58 -8.54 14.69
N ASP A 58 4.98 -7.35 14.50
CA ASP A 58 3.74 -6.97 15.18
C ASP A 58 2.49 -7.65 14.62
N GLY A 59 2.60 -8.35 13.49
CA GLY A 59 1.51 -9.10 12.84
C GLY A 59 0.32 -8.24 12.38
N ARG A 60 0.37 -6.91 12.55
CA ARG A 60 -0.77 -6.00 12.32
C ARG A 60 -1.25 -5.97 10.87
N MET A 61 -0.36 -6.33 9.94
CA MET A 61 -0.62 -6.35 8.50
C MET A 61 -0.85 -7.75 7.93
N ALA A 62 -0.74 -8.80 8.74
CA ALA A 62 -0.85 -10.19 8.31
C ALA A 62 -2.29 -10.73 8.32
N GLY A 63 -3.25 -9.93 8.77
CA GLY A 63 -4.66 -10.33 8.92
C GLY A 63 -5.48 -10.35 7.63
N ARG A 64 -6.77 -10.65 7.80
CA ARG A 64 -7.80 -10.62 6.75
C ARG A 64 -8.07 -9.18 6.30
N VAL A 65 -8.15 -8.95 4.98
CA VAL A 65 -8.40 -7.63 4.38
C VAL A 65 -9.76 -7.50 3.69
N ASN A 66 -10.42 -8.61 3.32
CA ASN A 66 -11.80 -8.57 2.83
C ASN A 66 -12.84 -8.63 3.98
N SER A 67 -14.09 -8.28 3.68
CA SER A 67 -15.15 -8.23 4.70
C SER A 67 -15.46 -9.62 5.26
N LYS A 68 -15.93 -9.67 6.53
CA LYS A 68 -16.26 -10.94 7.21
C LYS A 68 -17.32 -11.78 6.49
N GLY A 69 -18.16 -11.15 5.67
CA GLY A 69 -19.22 -11.80 4.91
C GLY A 69 -18.74 -12.61 3.71
N HIS A 70 -17.47 -12.50 3.29
CA HIS A 70 -16.92 -13.41 2.28
C HIS A 70 -16.68 -14.79 2.90
N GLU A 71 -16.98 -15.86 2.16
CA GLU A 71 -16.73 -17.24 2.61
C GLU A 71 -15.23 -17.49 2.82
N ARG A 72 -14.41 -17.08 1.84
CA ARG A 72 -12.95 -17.19 1.90
C ARG A 72 -12.33 -15.88 2.40
N ALA A 73 -11.47 -15.99 3.42
CA ALA A 73 -10.63 -14.89 3.85
C ALA A 73 -9.54 -14.61 2.81
N GLU A 74 -9.22 -13.33 2.60
CA GLU A 74 -8.15 -12.85 1.74
C GLU A 74 -7.22 -11.97 2.59
N ASN A 75 -5.90 -12.17 2.51
CA ASN A 75 -4.86 -11.32 3.10
C ASN A 75 -4.26 -10.31 2.08
N LEU A 76 -3.33 -9.45 2.51
CA LEU A 76 -2.73 -8.44 1.63
C LEU A 76 -2.02 -9.02 0.39
N VAL A 77 -1.27 -10.11 0.56
CA VAL A 77 -0.53 -10.75 -0.54
C VAL A 77 -1.49 -11.42 -1.52
N GLU A 78 -2.47 -12.17 -1.01
CA GLU A 78 -3.52 -12.79 -1.83
C GLU A 78 -4.29 -11.73 -2.64
N ARG A 79 -4.67 -10.62 -2.01
CA ARG A 79 -5.30 -9.49 -2.70
C ARG A 79 -4.41 -8.89 -3.77
N ASN A 80 -3.12 -8.64 -3.46
CA ASN A 80 -2.20 -8.07 -4.44
C ASN A 80 -2.08 -8.97 -5.67
N GLN A 81 -1.97 -10.28 -5.46
CA GLN A 81 -1.92 -11.30 -6.51
C GLN A 81 -3.22 -11.38 -7.30
N ALA A 82 -4.39 -11.32 -6.65
CA ALA A 82 -5.69 -11.36 -7.31
C ALA A 82 -5.91 -10.19 -8.28
N PHE A 83 -5.29 -9.03 -8.02
CA PHE A 83 -5.35 -7.83 -8.86
C PHE A 83 -4.09 -7.63 -9.71
N ARG A 84 -3.24 -8.65 -9.87
CA ARG A 84 -1.94 -8.54 -10.55
C ARG A 84 -2.13 -8.48 -12.06
N ILE A 85 -1.61 -7.42 -12.69
CA ILE A 85 -1.62 -7.25 -14.15
C ILE A 85 -0.25 -6.81 -14.67
N SER A 86 -0.03 -6.95 -15.98
CA SER A 86 1.16 -6.45 -16.66
C SER A 86 1.09 -4.94 -16.91
N ARG A 87 2.23 -4.24 -16.81
CA ARG A 87 2.38 -2.83 -17.20
C ARG A 87 2.40 -2.71 -18.72
N ARG A 88 1.83 -1.60 -19.23
CA ARG A 88 1.59 -1.38 -20.66
C ARG A 88 2.83 -0.92 -21.44
N GLU A 89 3.87 -0.44 -20.75
CA GLU A 89 5.11 0.06 -21.37
C GLU A 89 6.33 -0.39 -20.54
N LEU A 90 7.29 -1.01 -21.22
CA LEU A 90 8.69 -1.00 -20.83
C LEU A 90 9.42 -0.36 -22.01
N LEU A 91 9.75 0.92 -21.91
CA LEU A 91 10.95 1.38 -22.61
C LEU A 91 12.11 0.67 -21.88
N ASP A 92 12.56 -0.44 -22.47
CA ASP A 92 13.86 -1.10 -22.23
C ASP A 92 14.19 -1.71 -20.85
N GLU A 93 13.28 -2.43 -20.17
CA GLU A 93 13.73 -3.28 -19.04
C GLU A 93 13.04 -4.66 -18.97
N ASP A 94 13.78 -5.73 -19.30
CA ASP A 94 13.43 -7.14 -19.06
C ASP A 94 13.45 -7.51 -17.56
N ASN A 95 12.88 -6.68 -16.68
CA ASN A 95 12.74 -6.99 -15.27
C ASN A 95 11.31 -7.47 -14.96
N PRO A 96 11.07 -8.78 -14.81
CA PRO A 96 9.74 -9.32 -14.51
C PRO A 96 9.17 -8.86 -13.15
N GLN A 97 10.00 -8.35 -12.23
CA GLN A 97 9.47 -7.71 -11.00
C GLN A 97 8.89 -6.32 -11.26
N ILE A 98 9.36 -5.64 -12.31
CA ILE A 98 8.89 -4.31 -12.74
C ILE A 98 7.69 -4.44 -13.69
N SER A 99 7.63 -5.53 -14.48
CA SER A 99 6.60 -5.71 -15.51
C SER A 99 5.20 -5.93 -14.97
N GLN A 100 5.01 -6.23 -13.69
CA GLN A 100 3.69 -6.46 -13.09
C GLN A 100 3.44 -5.62 -11.82
N PHE A 101 2.17 -5.30 -11.58
CA PHE A 101 1.72 -4.57 -10.39
C PHE A 101 0.27 -4.93 -10.06
N SER A 102 -0.18 -4.60 -8.83
CA SER A 102 -1.58 -4.70 -8.47
C SER A 102 -2.35 -3.47 -8.96
N ALA A 103 -3.38 -3.68 -9.78
CA ALA A 103 -4.29 -2.65 -10.27
C ALA A 103 -5.55 -2.51 -9.39
N SER A 104 -5.46 -2.86 -8.10
CA SER A 104 -6.62 -2.79 -7.19
C SER A 104 -7.16 -1.36 -7.04
N ILE A 105 -6.32 -0.33 -7.19
CA ILE A 105 -6.77 1.07 -7.17
C ILE A 105 -7.61 1.45 -8.39
N ASP A 106 -7.33 0.87 -9.57
CA ASP A 106 -8.16 1.07 -10.75
C ASP A 106 -9.52 0.39 -10.56
N GLY A 107 -9.54 -0.79 -9.92
CA GLY A 107 -10.79 -1.43 -9.48
C GLY A 107 -11.60 -0.54 -8.52
N PHE A 108 -10.93 0.16 -7.60
CA PHE A 108 -11.60 1.13 -6.72
C PHE A 108 -12.18 2.31 -7.52
N ARG A 109 -11.46 2.85 -8.51
CA ARG A 109 -12.01 3.88 -9.41
C ARG A 109 -13.30 3.39 -10.10
N LEU A 110 -13.30 2.16 -10.64
CA LEU A 110 -14.48 1.58 -11.30
C LEU A 110 -15.66 1.43 -10.32
N GLN A 111 -15.39 0.96 -9.10
CA GLN A 111 -16.39 0.85 -8.04
C GLN A 111 -17.02 2.21 -7.71
N GLU A 112 -16.21 3.27 -7.57
CA GLU A 112 -16.75 4.60 -7.25
C GLU A 112 -17.55 5.19 -8.41
N ILE A 113 -17.13 4.98 -9.67
CA ILE A 113 -17.91 5.37 -10.85
C ILE A 113 -19.26 4.65 -10.87
N GLU A 114 -19.26 3.33 -10.66
CA GLU A 114 -20.48 2.52 -10.60
C GLU A 114 -21.44 3.01 -9.52
N ARG A 115 -20.94 3.28 -8.31
CA ARG A 115 -21.75 3.81 -7.20
C ARG A 115 -22.43 5.13 -7.53
N VAL A 116 -21.69 6.06 -8.13
CA VAL A 116 -22.22 7.37 -8.52
C VAL A 116 -23.27 7.23 -9.63
N LEU A 117 -23.02 6.38 -10.62
CA LEU A 117 -23.95 6.14 -11.72
C LEU A 117 -25.23 5.43 -11.25
N ALA A 118 -25.11 4.42 -10.37
CA ALA A 118 -26.25 3.71 -9.81
C ALA A 118 -27.13 4.64 -8.97
N ALA A 119 -26.53 5.46 -8.09
CA ALA A 119 -27.26 6.42 -7.28
C ALA A 119 -28.02 7.47 -8.12
N ALA A 120 -27.53 7.79 -9.32
CA ALA A 120 -28.20 8.70 -10.24
C ALA A 120 -29.36 8.04 -11.03
N GLN A 121 -29.39 6.71 -11.12
CA GLN A 121 -30.35 5.94 -11.93
C GLN A 121 -31.52 5.36 -11.13
N GLY A 122 -31.43 5.29 -9.80
CA GLY A 122 -32.46 4.74 -8.91
C GLY A 122 -32.37 3.23 -8.77
#